data_AF-A0A5C6NHL6-F1
#
_entry.id   AF-A0A5C6NHL6-F1
#
_cell.length_a   1.000
_cell.length_b   1.000
_cell.length_c   1.000
_cell.angle_alpha   90.00
_cell.angle_beta   90.00
_cell.angle_gamma   90.00
#
_symmetry.space_group_name_H-M   'P 1'
#
loop_
_entity.id
_entity.type
_entity.pdbx_description
1 polymer ?
#
loop_
_entity_poly.entity_id
_entity_poly.type
_entity_poly.pdbx_seq_one_letter_code
_entity_poly.pdbx_strand_id
1 'polypeptide(L)'
;MHSTPMDTHSTQSSLVGTQEASVHGDDVKVEVRPGYCLERIKFFLRTTKGQRSVQLEDHFSDLQLFHDHVKMFMRMERYGEPAFTDRETYRLKKMLVKIRSQFESSD
;
A
#
# COMPACT_ATOMS: atom_id res chain seq x y z
N MET A 1 -27.72 17.57 -62.01
CA MET A 1 -26.78 18.66 -61.68
C MET A 1 -26.17 18.28 -60.34
N HIS A 2 -24.91 17.83 -60.36
CA HIS A 2 -23.78 18.53 -59.74
C HIS A 2 -23.99 18.66 -58.21
N SER A 3 -23.16 18.11 -57.33
CA SER A 3 -21.70 18.22 -57.35
C SER A 3 -21.07 17.29 -56.31
N THR A 4 -20.00 16.57 -56.66
CA THR A 4 -18.79 16.60 -55.82
C THR A 4 -18.07 17.93 -56.11
N PRO A 5 -17.55 18.61 -55.08
CA PRO A 5 -16.09 18.59 -54.85
C PRO A 5 -15.82 18.59 -53.32
N MET A 6 -14.62 18.54 -52.75
CA MET A 6 -13.33 19.06 -53.15
C MET A 6 -12.30 18.47 -52.18
N ASP A 7 -11.14 18.09 -52.70
CA ASP A 7 -9.93 17.78 -51.93
C ASP A 7 -9.56 18.92 -50.97
N THR A 8 -8.85 18.62 -49.89
CA THR A 8 -7.53 19.23 -49.62
C THR A 8 -6.93 18.68 -48.33
N HIS A 9 -5.75 18.09 -48.46
CA HIS A 9 -4.79 17.94 -47.39
C HIS A 9 -4.28 19.34 -47.00
N SER A 10 -4.27 19.67 -45.71
CA SER A 10 -3.42 20.74 -45.17
C SER A 10 -3.24 20.54 -43.65
N THR A 11 -2.07 20.05 -43.22
CA THR A 11 -0.92 20.83 -42.74
C THR A 11 -1.12 21.40 -41.34
N GLN A 12 -0.65 20.62 -40.35
CA GLN A 12 0.28 21.00 -39.28
C GLN A 12 0.44 22.51 -38.97
N SER A 13 0.10 22.93 -37.74
CA SER A 13 0.88 23.91 -36.96
C SER A 13 0.26 24.04 -35.55
N SER A 14 0.97 23.61 -34.50
CA SER A 14 1.56 24.49 -33.49
C SER A 14 0.63 25.59 -32.96
N LEU A 15 0.33 25.57 -31.67
CA LEU A 15 0.93 26.52 -30.72
C LEU A 15 0.33 26.37 -29.32
N VAL A 16 1.28 26.31 -28.39
CA VAL A 16 1.15 26.68 -26.99
C VAL A 16 0.26 27.91 -26.79
N GLY A 17 -0.63 27.81 -25.80
CA GLY A 17 -1.26 28.92 -25.08
C GLY A 17 -1.49 28.43 -23.64
N THR A 18 -0.52 28.59 -22.73
CA THR A 18 -0.35 29.74 -21.79
C THR A 18 -1.61 29.90 -20.93
N GLN A 19 -1.59 29.37 -19.69
CA GLN A 19 -1.50 30.13 -18.41
C GLN A 19 -2.82 30.89 -18.10
N GLU A 20 -3.48 30.89 -16.94
CA GLU A 20 -3.12 30.64 -15.55
C GLU A 20 -4.41 30.33 -14.76
N ALA A 21 -4.33 29.53 -13.70
CA ALA A 21 -5.12 29.78 -12.49
C ALA A 21 -4.42 29.07 -11.32
N SER A 22 -3.58 29.86 -10.66
CA SER A 22 -3.05 29.62 -9.33
C SER A 22 -4.16 29.22 -8.36
N VAL A 23 -4.11 27.98 -7.88
CA VAL A 23 -4.55 27.68 -6.53
C VAL A 23 -3.33 27.10 -5.83
N HIS A 24 -2.72 27.93 -4.98
CA HIS A 24 -1.83 27.53 -3.90
C HIS A 24 -2.61 26.49 -3.05
N GLY A 25 -2.54 25.23 -3.44
CA GLY A 25 -2.58 24.16 -2.48
C GLY A 25 -1.16 24.04 -2.00
N ASP A 26 -0.89 24.44 -0.76
CA ASP A 26 0.22 23.89 0.00
C ASP A 26 0.20 22.37 -0.25
N ASP A 27 1.08 21.88 -1.11
CA ASP A 27 1.51 20.50 -1.11
C ASP A 27 2.31 20.38 0.19
N VAL A 28 1.56 20.33 1.30
CA VAL A 28 1.98 19.54 2.42
C VAL A 28 2.15 18.18 1.78
N LYS A 29 3.40 17.88 1.41
CA LYS A 29 3.92 16.54 1.29
C LYS A 29 3.62 15.92 2.64
N VAL A 30 2.40 15.44 2.80
CA VAL A 30 1.99 14.61 3.92
C VAL A 30 2.93 13.46 3.72
N GLU A 31 3.98 13.45 4.52
CA GLU A 31 4.78 12.28 4.74
C GLU A 31 3.80 11.31 5.38
N VAL A 32 3.01 10.64 4.53
CA VAL A 32 2.23 9.48 4.87
C VAL A 32 3.31 8.55 5.32
N ARG A 33 3.59 8.55 6.63
CA ARG A 33 4.59 7.68 7.21
C ARG A 33 4.32 6.31 6.58
N PRO A 34 5.21 5.73 5.77
CA PRO A 34 4.84 4.58 4.96
C PRO A 34 4.55 3.42 5.90
N GLY A 35 3.28 3.28 6.30
CA GLY A 35 2.81 2.21 7.14
C GLY A 35 3.00 0.90 6.40
N TYR A 36 3.18 -0.19 7.14
CA TYR A 36 3.22 -1.48 6.49
C TYR A 36 1.86 -1.77 5.86
N CYS A 37 1.81 -1.71 4.53
CA CYS A 37 0.59 -1.99 3.79
C CYS A 37 0.25 -3.49 3.87
N LEU A 38 -1.04 -3.80 3.67
CA LEU A 38 -1.55 -5.17 3.68
C LEU A 38 -0.79 -6.07 2.70
N GLU A 39 -0.47 -5.56 1.51
CA GLU A 39 0.26 -6.30 0.48
C GLU A 39 1.66 -6.72 0.94
N ARG A 40 2.39 -5.84 1.64
CA ARG A 40 3.71 -6.15 2.19
C ARG A 40 3.61 -7.26 3.24
N ILE A 41 2.60 -7.21 4.11
CA ILE A 41 2.37 -8.24 5.12
C ILE A 41 1.99 -9.58 4.44
N LYS A 42 1.12 -9.56 3.44
CA LYS A 42 0.78 -10.77 2.64
C LYS A 42 1.99 -11.33 1.90
N PHE A 43 2.82 -10.47 1.32
CA PHE A 43 4.05 -10.87 0.66
C PHE A 43 5.01 -11.55 1.65
N PHE A 44 5.20 -10.97 2.83
CA PHE A 44 5.98 -11.58 3.90
C PHE A 44 5.44 -12.97 4.28
N LEU A 45 4.13 -13.11 4.51
CA LEU A 45 3.52 -14.39 4.87
C LEU A 45 3.69 -15.46 3.79
N ARG A 46 3.61 -15.08 2.52
CA ARG A 46 3.85 -15.99 1.38
C ARG A 46 5.32 -16.41 1.30
N THR A 47 6.24 -15.45 1.39
CA THR A 47 7.68 -15.68 1.23
C THR A 47 8.27 -16.52 2.36
N THR A 48 7.77 -16.32 3.58
CA THR A 48 8.25 -17.04 4.78
C THR A 48 7.50 -18.34 5.06
N LYS A 49 6.65 -18.78 4.13
CA LYS A 49 5.87 -20.01 4.29
C LYS A 49 6.81 -21.21 4.34
N GLY A 50 6.70 -22.01 5.40
CA GLY A 50 7.53 -23.20 5.59
C GLY A 50 8.92 -22.93 6.16
N GLN A 51 9.31 -21.65 6.30
CA GLN A 51 10.56 -21.30 6.97
C GLN A 51 10.41 -21.41 8.50
N ARG A 52 11.46 -21.92 9.15
CA ARG A 52 11.56 -21.97 10.61
C ARG A 52 12.40 -20.80 11.10
N SER A 53 12.14 -20.35 12.32
CA SER A 53 12.96 -19.32 13.01
C SER A 53 13.10 -18.00 12.25
N VAL A 54 12.06 -17.59 11.52
CA VAL A 54 11.98 -16.28 10.87
C VAL A 54 12.07 -15.19 11.93
N GLN A 55 13.08 -14.32 11.82
CA GLN A 55 13.20 -13.11 12.63
C GLN A 55 12.35 -12.02 11.99
N LEU A 56 11.49 -11.39 12.78
CA LEU A 56 10.54 -10.42 12.25
C LEU A 56 11.22 -9.08 11.96
N GLU A 57 12.23 -8.77 12.76
CA GLU A 57 13.11 -7.62 12.73
C GLU A 57 13.85 -7.50 11.39
N ASP A 58 14.17 -8.64 10.75
CA ASP A 58 14.82 -8.68 9.44
C ASP A 58 13.90 -8.21 8.29
N HIS A 59 12.58 -8.18 8.51
CA HIS A 59 11.58 -7.82 7.50
C HIS A 59 10.84 -6.51 7.81
N PHE A 60 10.70 -6.20 9.09
CA PHE A 60 9.98 -5.05 9.62
C PHE A 60 10.84 -4.40 10.71
N SER A 61 11.37 -3.21 10.43
CA SER A 61 12.23 -2.47 11.36
C SER A 61 11.49 -1.98 12.60
N ASP A 62 10.23 -1.55 12.43
CA ASP A 62 9.35 -1.12 13.53
C ASP A 62 8.33 -2.22 13.89
N LEU A 63 8.61 -3.01 14.93
CA LEU A 63 7.74 -4.10 15.37
C LEU A 63 6.42 -3.61 15.97
N GLN A 64 6.40 -2.44 16.60
CA GLN A 64 5.19 -1.86 17.18
C GLN A 64 4.25 -1.42 16.06
N LEU A 65 4.78 -0.75 15.04
CA LEU A 65 4.03 -0.40 13.84
C LEU A 65 3.47 -1.63 13.11
N PHE A 66 4.27 -2.70 13.00
CA PHE A 66 3.80 -3.97 12.45
C PHE A 66 2.64 -4.53 13.27
N HIS A 67 2.79 -4.58 14.59
CA HIS A 67 1.77 -5.07 15.49
C HIS A 67 0.43 -4.32 15.32
N ASP A 68 0.50 -2.99 15.26
CA ASP A 68 -0.69 -2.13 15.15
C ASP A 68 -1.39 -2.27 13.79
N HIS A 69 -0.62 -2.31 12.70
CA HIS A 69 -1.16 -2.52 11.35
C HIS A 69 -1.80 -3.91 11.20
N VAL A 70 -1.14 -4.96 11.70
CA VAL A 70 -1.72 -6.31 11.66
C VAL A 70 -3.04 -6.35 12.43
N LYS A 71 -3.10 -5.77 13.64
CA LYS A 71 -4.35 -5.67 14.39
C LYS A 71 -5.43 -4.91 13.63
N MET A 72 -5.08 -3.79 13.00
CA MET A 72 -6.01 -3.02 12.17
C MET A 72 -6.55 -3.88 11.01
N PHE A 73 -5.69 -4.56 10.25
CA PHE A 73 -6.10 -5.40 9.13
C PHE A 73 -6.91 -6.63 9.57
N MET A 74 -6.65 -7.21 10.74
CA MET A 74 -7.45 -8.32 11.27
C MET A 74 -8.85 -7.90 11.70
N ARG A 75 -9.04 -6.62 12.07
CA ARG A 75 -10.36 -6.06 12.38
C ARG A 75 -11.08 -5.53 11.15
N MET A 76 -10.37 -5.32 10.06
CA MET A 76 -10.91 -4.80 8.81
C MET A 76 -11.43 -5.96 7.97
N GLU A 77 -12.75 -6.07 7.86
CA GLU A 77 -13.39 -6.92 6.84
C GLU A 77 -13.64 -6.08 5.59
N ARG A 78 -13.19 -6.58 4.44
CA ARG A 78 -13.44 -5.95 3.14
C ARG A 78 -14.45 -6.81 2.41
N TYR A 79 -15.64 -6.27 2.18
CA TYR A 79 -16.74 -6.97 1.49
C TYR A 79 -17.20 -8.24 2.23
N GLY A 80 -17.13 -8.25 3.56
CA GLY A 80 -17.47 -9.41 4.39
C GLY A 80 -16.41 -10.50 4.42
N GLU A 81 -15.27 -10.30 3.74
CA GLU A 81 -14.15 -11.24 3.73
C GLU A 81 -13.04 -10.76 4.67
N PRO A 82 -12.45 -11.67 5.47
CA PRO A 82 -11.31 -11.34 6.31
C PRO A 82 -10.08 -11.02 5.45
N ALA A 83 -9.25 -10.08 5.91
CA ALA A 83 -8.03 -9.71 5.21
C ALA A 83 -7.03 -10.88 5.07
N PHE A 84 -7.08 -11.85 5.98
CA PHE A 84 -6.17 -12.99 6.07
C PHE A 84 -6.92 -14.30 6.22
N THR A 85 -6.36 -15.38 5.69
CA THR A 85 -6.85 -16.74 5.93
C THR A 85 -6.65 -17.16 7.39
N ASP A 86 -7.33 -18.20 7.86
CA ASP A 86 -7.18 -18.71 9.24
C ASP A 86 -5.73 -19.08 9.57
N ARG A 87 -5.02 -19.69 8.61
CA ARG A 87 -3.61 -20.08 8.77
C ARG A 87 -2.69 -18.88 8.90
N GLU A 88 -2.93 -17.84 8.09
CA GLU A 88 -2.19 -16.59 8.17
C GLU A 88 -2.49 -15.86 9.48
N THR A 89 -3.76 -15.79 9.87
CA THR A 89 -4.22 -15.26 11.16
C THR A 89 -3.56 -15.96 12.34
N TYR A 90 -3.45 -17.29 12.31
CA TYR A 90 -2.75 -18.05 13.34
C TYR A 90 -1.27 -17.67 13.44
N ARG A 91 -0.57 -17.60 12.29
CA ARG A 91 0.85 -17.20 12.24
C ARG A 91 1.04 -15.77 12.76
N LEU A 92 0.19 -14.84 12.32
CA LEU A 92 0.20 -13.44 12.77
C LEU A 92 0.00 -13.35 14.29
N LYS A 93 -1.00 -14.03 14.85
CA LYS A 93 -1.23 -14.06 16.31
C LYS A 93 0.00 -14.55 17.07
N LYS A 94 0.68 -15.60 16.60
CA LYS A 94 1.92 -16.09 17.22
C LYS A 94 3.03 -15.04 17.22
N MET A 95 3.17 -14.27 16.15
CA MET A 95 4.14 -13.17 16.08
C MET A 95 3.76 -12.02 17.01
N LEU A 96 2.49 -11.62 17.04
CA LEU A 96 2.02 -10.54 17.94
C LEU A 96 2.25 -10.88 19.42
N VAL A 97 2.03 -12.13 19.82
CA VAL A 97 2.32 -12.60 21.20
C VAL A 97 3.80 -12.45 21.50
N LYS A 98 4.69 -12.85 20.58
CA LYS A 98 6.14 -12.70 20.76
C LYS A 98 6.54 -11.23 20.92
N ILE A 99 6.03 -10.35 20.04
CA ILE A 99 6.31 -8.91 20.09
C ILE A 99 5.90 -8.35 21.46
N ARG A 100 4.71 -8.68 21.96
CA ARG A 100 4.25 -8.22 23.27
C ARG A 100 5.18 -8.67 24.39
N SER A 101 5.58 -9.94 24.39
CA SER A 101 6.51 -10.48 25.40
C SER A 101 7.89 -9.82 25.35
N GLN A 102 8.39 -9.42 24.17
CA GLN A 102 9.66 -8.69 24.07
C GLN A 102 9.58 -7.30 24.76
N PHE A 103 8.45 -6.61 24.60
CA PHE A 103 8.23 -5.32 25.26
C PHE A 103 8.01 -5.46 26.77
N GLU A 104 7.32 -6.51 27.22
CA GLU A 104 7.10 -6.77 28.66
C GLU A 104 8.36 -7.23 29.40
N SER A 105 9.35 -7.79 28.69
CA SER A 105 10.60 -8.29 29.29
C SER A 105 11.72 -7.24 29.32
N SER A 106 11.49 -6.07 28.73
CA SER A 106 12.47 -4.98 28.63
C SER A 106 12.26 -3.87 29.66
N ASP A 107 11.34 -4.09 30.62
CA ASP A 107 11.03 -3.19 31.75
C ASP A 107 11.60 -3.76 33.07
#